data_AF-A0A954E989-F1
#
_entry.id   AF-A0A954E989-F1
#
_cell.length_a   1.000
_cell.length_b   1.000
_cell.length_c   1.000
_cell.angle_alpha   90.00
_cell.angle_beta   90.00
_cell.angle_gamma   90.00
#
_symmetry.space_group_name_H-M   'P 1'
#
loop_
_entity.id
_entity.type
_entity.pdbx_description
1 polymer ?
#
loop_
_entity_poly.entity_id
_entity_poly.type
_entity_poly.pdbx_seq_one_letter_code
_entity_poly.pdbx_strand_id
1 'polypeptide(L)'
;MTQTLTKPQPKTLAARKLATNFVPLVYIAAAYTQPDPVVNTHAVIKIADALLNAGFTPLIPHLTLAWHLVSPKPYATWLTYDRQLLARCDVLLRVPGYSHGATQECTFADELGIPVIRPRSADPADCVAALTYFFSQVKGATSYAQATVHCIKCDAEKIACADCHRCHLCCRCNAGEG
;
A
#
# COMPACT_ATOMS: atom_id res chain seq x y z
N MET A 1 10.51 21.10 -27.45
CA MET A 1 9.92 21.77 -26.27
C MET A 1 10.16 20.89 -25.06
N THR A 2 11.22 21.19 -24.29
CA THR A 2 11.68 20.36 -23.17
C THR A 2 10.88 20.79 -21.94
N GLN A 3 9.84 20.05 -21.58
CA GLN A 3 9.14 20.30 -20.32
C GLN A 3 10.09 19.95 -19.18
N THR A 4 10.59 20.97 -18.50
CA THR A 4 11.32 20.84 -17.24
C THR A 4 10.36 20.23 -16.22
N LEU A 5 10.47 18.93 -15.97
CA LEU A 5 9.81 18.29 -14.84
C LEU A 5 10.40 18.92 -13.57
N THR A 6 9.67 19.87 -12.99
CA THR A 6 9.99 20.47 -11.70
C THR A 6 10.22 19.33 -10.71
N LYS A 7 11.40 19.32 -10.05
CA LYS A 7 11.74 18.30 -9.05
C LYS A 7 10.57 18.21 -8.05
N PRO A 8 9.98 17.03 -7.83
CA PRO A 8 8.87 16.90 -6.89
C PRO A 8 9.32 17.44 -5.54
N GLN A 9 8.58 18.39 -4.97
CA GLN A 9 8.89 18.87 -3.63
C GLN A 9 8.68 17.74 -2.62
N PRO A 10 9.53 17.63 -1.59
CA PRO A 10 9.37 16.61 -0.56
C PRO A 10 7.99 16.74 0.08
N LYS A 11 7.20 15.66 0.02
CA LYS A 11 5.85 15.63 0.57
C LYS A 11 5.94 15.27 2.04
N THR A 12 5.65 16.22 2.92
CA THR A 12 5.45 15.89 4.34
C THR A 12 4.13 15.15 4.50
N LEU A 13 4.17 13.91 4.98
CA LEU A 13 2.99 13.14 5.41
C LEU A 13 2.05 13.94 6.32
N ALA A 14 2.59 14.89 7.09
CA ALA A 14 1.84 15.81 7.93
C ALA A 14 0.77 16.62 7.17
N ALA A 15 1.00 17.00 5.91
CA ALA A 15 0.05 17.79 5.13
C ALA A 15 -1.15 16.96 4.62
N ARG A 16 -0.93 15.66 4.32
CA ARG A 16 -2.01 14.73 3.95
C ARG A 16 -2.81 14.24 5.17
N LYS A 17 -2.21 14.31 6.37
CA LYS A 17 -2.81 13.92 7.67
C LYS A 17 -4.09 14.69 8.03
N LEU A 18 -4.32 15.86 7.43
CA LEU A 18 -5.50 16.71 7.69
C LEU A 18 -6.80 16.19 7.05
N ALA A 19 -6.73 15.23 6.13
CA ALA A 19 -7.91 14.59 5.57
C ALA A 19 -8.38 13.45 6.48
N THR A 20 -9.62 13.54 6.98
CA THR A 20 -10.25 12.58 7.91
C THR A 20 -10.44 11.17 7.34
N ASN A 21 -10.24 10.98 6.03
CA ASN A 21 -10.35 9.69 5.32
C ASN A 21 -9.04 9.31 4.59
N PHE A 22 -7.88 9.62 5.16
CA PHE A 22 -6.60 9.32 4.54
C PHE A 22 -6.29 7.81 4.57
N VAL A 23 -6.44 7.15 3.41
CA VAL A 23 -5.95 5.78 3.17
C VAL A 23 -4.57 5.86 2.54
N PRO A 24 -3.50 5.34 3.17
CA PRO A 24 -2.15 5.46 2.63
C PRO A 24 -1.97 4.66 1.32
N LEU A 25 -1.38 5.31 0.32
CA LEU A 25 -0.93 4.68 -0.92
C LEU A 25 0.48 4.09 -0.73
N VAL A 26 0.58 2.77 -0.79
CA VAL A 26 1.79 1.99 -0.48
C VAL A 26 2.42 1.48 -1.77
N TYR A 27 3.63 1.93 -2.10
CA TYR A 27 4.42 1.33 -3.18
C TYR A 27 5.10 0.05 -2.69
N ILE A 28 4.96 -1.09 -3.39
CA ILE A 28 5.62 -2.34 -3.01
C ILE A 28 6.89 -2.55 -3.84
N ALA A 29 8.05 -2.36 -3.21
CA ALA A 29 9.36 -2.58 -3.81
C ALA A 29 9.89 -3.98 -3.43
N ALA A 30 10.02 -4.87 -4.42
CA ALA A 30 10.42 -6.26 -4.24
C ALA A 30 11.30 -6.78 -5.40
N ALA A 31 11.76 -8.03 -5.32
CA ALA A 31 12.43 -8.68 -6.45
C ALA A 31 11.45 -8.79 -7.64
N TYR A 32 11.93 -8.48 -8.84
CA TYR A 32 11.18 -8.66 -10.09
C TYR A 32 11.83 -9.73 -10.98
N THR A 33 13.09 -9.57 -11.35
CA THR A 33 13.71 -10.41 -12.39
C THR A 33 14.07 -11.82 -11.96
N GLN A 34 14.64 -12.01 -10.77
CA GLN A 34 15.11 -13.33 -10.30
C GLN A 34 14.26 -13.82 -9.13
N PRO A 35 13.89 -15.11 -9.05
CA PRO A 35 14.20 -16.16 -10.02
C PRO A 35 13.39 -16.06 -11.32
N ASP A 36 12.18 -15.52 -11.27
CA ASP A 36 11.29 -15.36 -12.42
C ASP A 36 10.28 -14.22 -12.19
N PRO A 37 10.00 -13.37 -13.21
CA PRO A 37 9.02 -12.29 -13.10
C PRO A 37 7.61 -12.71 -12.70
N VAL A 38 7.09 -13.84 -13.20
CA VAL A 38 5.73 -14.30 -12.90
C VAL A 38 5.65 -14.78 -11.46
N VAL A 39 6.61 -15.59 -11.01
CA VAL A 39 6.69 -16.08 -9.62
C VAL A 39 6.76 -14.91 -8.63
N ASN A 40 7.61 -13.92 -8.93
CA ASN A 40 7.75 -12.73 -8.11
C ASN A 40 6.48 -11.87 -8.10
N THR A 41 5.84 -11.70 -9.26
CA THR A 41 4.57 -10.97 -9.37
C THR A 41 3.49 -11.64 -8.51
N HIS A 42 3.37 -12.96 -8.57
CA HIS A 42 2.44 -13.72 -7.75
C HIS A 42 2.70 -13.55 -6.25
N ALA A 43 3.97 -13.59 -5.82
CA ALA A 43 4.33 -13.36 -4.42
C ALA A 43 3.93 -11.95 -3.94
N VAL A 44 4.20 -10.92 -4.75
CA VAL A 44 3.84 -9.53 -4.42
C VAL A 44 2.33 -9.32 -4.38
N ILE A 45 1.56 -9.97 -5.27
CA ILE A 45 0.09 -9.91 -5.23
C ILE A 45 -0.44 -10.41 -3.88
N LYS A 46 0.12 -11.48 -3.31
CA LYS A 46 -0.30 -11.97 -1.98
C LYS A 46 -0.05 -10.95 -0.86
N ILE A 47 1.09 -10.26 -0.91
CA ILE A 47 1.39 -9.17 0.02
C ILE A 47 0.39 -8.03 -0.18
N ALA A 48 0.16 -7.61 -1.43
CA ALA A 48 -0.77 -6.55 -1.75
C ALA A 48 -2.21 -6.87 -1.29
N ASP A 49 -2.67 -8.10 -1.48
CA ASP A 49 -4.00 -8.52 -1.04
C ASP A 49 -4.15 -8.42 0.49
N ALA A 50 -3.12 -8.85 1.24
CA ALA A 50 -3.09 -8.68 2.69
C ALA A 50 -3.10 -7.20 3.12
N LEU A 51 -2.36 -6.34 2.41
CA LEU A 51 -2.36 -4.89 2.66
C LEU A 51 -3.72 -4.26 2.36
N LEU A 52 -4.36 -4.67 1.27
CA LEU A 52 -5.69 -4.20 0.88
C LEU A 52 -6.72 -4.57 1.95
N ASN A 53 -6.71 -5.83 2.40
CA ASN A 53 -7.56 -6.31 3.50
C ASN A 53 -7.31 -5.58 4.83
N ALA A 54 -6.10 -5.07 5.05
CA ALA A 54 -5.72 -4.28 6.22
C ALA A 54 -6.06 -2.77 6.10
N GLY A 55 -6.69 -2.34 5.01
CA GLY A 55 -7.13 -0.94 4.83
C GLY A 55 -6.06 -0.01 4.28
N PHE A 56 -5.05 -0.55 3.58
CA PHE A 56 -4.11 0.23 2.77
C PHE A 56 -4.51 0.21 1.29
N THR A 57 -3.97 1.13 0.49
CA THR A 57 -4.05 1.05 -0.97
C THR A 57 -2.70 0.62 -1.53
N PRO A 58 -2.50 -0.66 -1.90
CA PRO A 58 -1.23 -1.12 -2.47
C PRO A 58 -1.10 -0.74 -3.94
N LEU A 59 0.10 -0.36 -4.35
CA LEU A 59 0.52 -0.22 -5.73
C LEU A 59 1.56 -1.31 -6.05
N ILE A 60 1.26 -2.10 -7.08
CA ILE A 60 2.06 -3.26 -7.50
C ILE A 60 2.76 -2.95 -8.83
N PRO A 61 4.02 -2.49 -8.84
CA PRO A 61 4.74 -2.21 -10.08
C PRO A 61 4.90 -3.46 -10.96
N HIS A 62 4.92 -4.66 -10.36
CA HIS A 62 5.01 -5.94 -11.06
C HIS A 62 3.86 -6.20 -12.04
N LEU A 63 2.69 -5.59 -11.85
CA LEU A 63 1.57 -5.74 -12.78
C LEU A 63 1.83 -5.09 -14.15
N THR A 64 2.86 -4.25 -14.28
CA THR A 64 3.34 -3.76 -15.59
C THR A 64 3.79 -4.90 -16.50
N LEU A 65 4.10 -6.09 -15.95
CA LEU A 65 4.32 -7.32 -16.71
C LEU A 65 3.19 -7.58 -17.71
N ALA A 66 1.93 -7.48 -17.28
CA ALA A 66 0.77 -7.75 -18.14
C ALA A 66 0.70 -6.78 -19.32
N TRP A 67 1.00 -5.49 -19.08
CA TRP A 67 1.08 -4.51 -20.16
C TRP A 67 2.27 -4.81 -21.08
N HIS A 68 3.42 -5.16 -20.52
CA HIS A 68 4.62 -5.46 -21.29
C HIS A 68 4.43 -6.66 -22.23
N LEU A 69 3.64 -7.67 -21.84
CA LEU A 69 3.31 -8.82 -22.68
C LEU A 69 2.52 -8.43 -23.94
N VAL A 70 1.67 -7.40 -23.86
CA VAL A 70 0.82 -6.95 -24.98
C VAL A 70 1.51 -5.85 -25.80
N SER A 71 2.21 -4.94 -25.13
CA SER A 71 2.88 -3.80 -25.76
C SER A 71 4.23 -3.55 -25.10
N PRO A 72 5.28 -4.30 -25.51
CA PRO A 72 6.58 -4.18 -24.88
C PRO A 72 7.14 -2.77 -25.02
N LYS A 73 7.83 -2.32 -23.96
CA LYS A 73 8.54 -1.04 -23.90
C LYS A 73 9.97 -1.26 -23.46
N PRO A 74 10.90 -0.36 -23.82
CA PRO A 74 12.24 -0.38 -23.27
C PRO A 74 12.23 -0.36 -21.75
N TYR A 75 13.19 -1.06 -21.12
CA TYR A 75 13.30 -1.14 -19.67
C TYR A 75 13.31 0.24 -18.98
N ALA A 76 14.02 1.22 -19.55
CA ALA A 76 14.09 2.58 -19.02
C ALA A 76 12.72 3.30 -19.00
N THR A 77 11.81 2.93 -19.91
CA THR A 77 10.44 3.47 -19.92
C THR A 77 9.68 3.00 -18.68
N TRP A 78 9.77 1.72 -18.31
CA TRP A 78 9.15 1.20 -17.09
C TRP A 78 9.74 1.81 -15.83
N LEU A 79 11.07 1.92 -15.75
CA LEU A 79 11.71 2.59 -14.61
C LEU A 79 11.23 4.04 -14.42
N THR A 80 11.05 4.78 -15.51
CA THR A 80 10.54 6.15 -15.45
C THR A 80 9.07 6.17 -14.99
N TYR A 81 8.26 5.27 -15.55
CA TYR A 81 6.86 5.10 -15.19
C TYR A 81 6.69 4.76 -13.69
N ASP A 82 7.41 3.77 -13.20
CA ASP A 82 7.39 3.31 -11.82
C ASP A 82 7.83 4.40 -10.84
N ARG A 83 8.90 5.15 -11.16
CA ARG A 83 9.33 6.31 -10.34
C ARG A 83 8.29 7.41 -10.28
N GLN A 84 7.59 7.67 -11.39
CA GLN A 84 6.50 8.65 -11.38
C GLN A 84 5.35 8.19 -10.48
N LEU A 85 5.01 6.90 -10.48
CA LEU A 85 4.00 6.38 -9.56
C LEU A 85 4.48 6.43 -8.11
N LEU A 86 5.71 5.99 -7.82
CA LEU A 86 6.31 6.04 -6.49
C LEU A 86 6.31 7.46 -5.91
N ALA A 87 6.61 8.49 -6.70
CA ALA A 87 6.57 9.89 -6.26
C ALA A 87 5.18 10.37 -5.78
N ARG A 88 4.11 9.59 -6.01
CA ARG A 88 2.74 9.87 -5.57
C ARG A 88 2.34 9.09 -4.31
N CYS A 89 3.07 8.03 -3.99
CA CYS A 89 2.85 7.18 -2.83
C CYS A 89 3.18 7.91 -1.52
N ASP A 90 2.57 7.44 -0.44
CA ASP A 90 2.77 7.95 0.91
C ASP A 90 3.92 7.24 1.62
N VAL A 91 4.22 6.02 1.18
CA VAL A 91 5.23 5.15 1.77
C VAL A 91 5.69 4.13 0.74
N LEU A 92 6.94 3.72 0.84
CA LEU A 92 7.49 2.56 0.13
C LEU A 92 7.67 1.41 1.11
N LEU A 93 7.07 0.26 0.80
CA LEU A 93 7.33 -1.01 1.49
C LEU A 93 8.45 -1.74 0.74
N ARG A 94 9.62 -1.87 1.38
CA ARG A 94 10.74 -2.64 0.85
C ARG A 94 10.69 -4.08 1.35
N VAL A 95 10.11 -4.97 0.56
CA VAL A 95 9.99 -6.41 0.88
C VAL A 95 11.38 -7.05 0.94
N PRO A 96 11.74 -7.86 1.96
CA PRO A 96 13.05 -8.50 2.06
C PRO A 96 13.43 -9.33 0.83
N GLY A 97 14.72 -9.33 0.49
CA GLY A 97 15.28 -10.05 -0.66
C GLY A 97 16.14 -9.19 -1.56
N TYR A 98 17.08 -9.82 -2.28
CA TYR A 98 17.95 -9.13 -3.22
C TYR A 98 17.17 -8.64 -4.44
N SER A 99 17.29 -7.37 -4.76
CA SER A 99 16.68 -6.74 -5.94
C SER A 99 17.37 -5.42 -6.23
N HIS A 100 18.04 -5.33 -7.38
CA HIS A 100 18.69 -4.08 -7.79
C HIS A 100 17.66 -2.96 -8.02
N GLY A 101 16.55 -3.27 -8.69
CA GLY A 101 15.45 -2.33 -8.92
C GLY A 101 14.87 -1.79 -7.62
N ALA A 102 14.53 -2.67 -6.67
CA ALA A 102 13.99 -2.24 -5.37
C ALA A 102 14.96 -1.39 -4.56
N THR A 103 16.27 -1.64 -4.67
CA THR A 103 17.30 -0.78 -4.04
C THR A 103 17.33 0.62 -4.67
N GLN A 104 17.22 0.72 -6.00
CA GLN A 104 17.13 2.01 -6.68
C GLN A 104 15.85 2.77 -6.31
N GLU A 105 14.73 2.07 -6.17
CA GLU A 105 13.46 2.64 -5.72
C GLU A 105 13.56 3.17 -4.29
N CYS A 106 14.22 2.46 -3.37
CA CYS A 106 14.48 2.99 -2.03
C CYS A 106 15.30 4.27 -2.06
N THR A 107 16.37 4.31 -2.88
CA THR A 107 17.21 5.52 -3.01
C THR A 107 16.39 6.69 -3.52
N PHE A 108 15.54 6.46 -4.54
CA PHE A 108 14.65 7.49 -5.08
C PHE A 108 13.58 7.94 -4.07
N ALA A 109 13.04 7.03 -3.26
CA ALA A 109 12.10 7.38 -2.19
C ALA A 109 12.76 8.23 -1.12
N ASP A 110 13.98 7.88 -0.69
CA ASP A 110 14.76 8.63 0.29
C ASP A 110 15.05 10.05 -0.21
N GLU A 111 15.40 10.23 -1.49
CA GLU A 111 15.61 11.54 -2.13
C GLU A 111 14.36 12.44 -2.12
N LEU A 112 13.17 11.84 -2.10
CA LEU A 112 11.88 12.55 -2.07
C LEU A 112 11.30 12.70 -0.66
N GLY A 113 11.99 12.19 0.36
CA GLY A 113 11.47 12.15 1.74
C GLY A 113 10.27 11.21 1.92
N ILE A 114 10.12 10.22 1.05
CA ILE A 114 9.09 9.17 1.18
C ILE A 114 9.63 8.11 2.13
N PRO A 115 8.94 7.78 3.25
CA PRO A 115 9.42 6.78 4.18
C PRO A 115 9.56 5.40 3.54
N VAL A 116 10.67 4.74 3.83
CA VAL A 116 10.95 3.35 3.42
C VAL A 116 10.80 2.41 4.61
N ILE A 117 9.78 1.56 4.58
CA ILE A 117 9.46 0.59 5.63
C ILE A 117 9.98 -0.78 5.23
N ARG A 118 10.73 -1.42 6.14
CA ARG A 118 11.36 -2.73 5.94
C ARG A 118 10.77 -3.71 6.95
N PRO A 119 9.92 -4.67 6.54
CA PRO A 119 9.40 -5.70 7.42
C PRO A 119 10.49 -6.75 7.71
N ARG A 120 10.23 -7.62 8.71
CA ARG A 120 11.18 -8.67 9.12
C ARG A 120 11.36 -9.75 8.06
N SER A 121 10.27 -10.12 7.39
CA SER A 121 10.26 -11.14 6.33
C SER A 121 9.38 -10.70 5.16
N ALA A 122 9.38 -11.50 4.09
CA ALA A 122 8.47 -11.33 2.95
C ALA A 122 7.07 -11.92 3.20
N ASP A 123 6.80 -12.41 4.41
CA ASP A 123 5.46 -12.89 4.77
C ASP A 123 4.45 -11.73 4.74
N PRO A 124 3.26 -11.92 4.14
CA PRO A 124 2.24 -10.87 4.08
C PRO A 124 1.85 -10.28 5.44
N ALA A 125 1.78 -11.09 6.50
CA ALA A 125 1.42 -10.61 7.83
C ALA A 125 2.52 -9.73 8.43
N ASP A 126 3.79 -10.07 8.22
CA ASP A 126 4.92 -9.23 8.63
C ASP A 126 4.93 -7.88 7.90
N CYS A 127 4.58 -7.88 6.61
CA CYS A 127 4.46 -6.67 5.80
C CYS A 127 3.36 -5.74 6.33
N VAL A 128 2.17 -6.30 6.62
CA VAL A 128 1.05 -5.57 7.24
C VAL A 128 1.44 -5.02 8.61
N ALA A 129 2.07 -5.83 9.45
CA ALA A 129 2.48 -5.44 10.80
C ALA A 129 3.47 -4.28 10.78
N ALA A 130 4.46 -4.28 9.88
CA ALA A 130 5.43 -3.21 9.77
C ALA A 130 4.81 -1.86 9.39
N LEU A 131 3.90 -1.86 8.41
CA LEU A 131 3.19 -0.64 8.01
C LEU A 131 2.21 -0.17 9.08
N THR A 132 1.46 -1.09 9.68
CA THR A 132 0.53 -0.76 10.77
C THR A 132 1.26 -0.12 11.94
N TYR A 133 2.41 -0.68 12.32
CA TYR A 133 3.27 -0.11 13.36
C TYR A 133 3.77 1.29 12.97
N PHE A 134 4.32 1.46 11.76
CA PHE A 134 4.80 2.76 11.30
C PHE A 134 3.69 3.82 11.36
N PHE A 135 2.51 3.51 10.80
CA PHE A 135 1.40 4.44 10.79
C PHE A 135 0.80 4.65 12.19
N SER A 136 0.92 3.71 13.14
CA SER A 136 0.50 3.95 14.52
C SER A 136 1.38 4.97 15.22
N GLN A 137 2.70 4.98 14.94
CA GLN A 137 3.62 5.97 15.49
C GLN A 137 3.39 7.36 14.89
N VAL A 138 3.16 7.44 13.58
CA VAL A 138 2.83 8.71 12.89
C VAL A 138 1.47 9.27 13.34
N LYS A 139 0.55 8.39 13.77
CA LYS A 139 -0.78 8.73 14.31
C LYS A 139 -0.78 9.24 15.75
N GLY A 140 0.38 9.48 16.38
CA GLY A 140 0.45 10.28 17.61
C GLY A 140 -0.45 11.52 17.49
N ALA A 141 -1.52 11.55 18.30
CA ALA A 141 -2.60 12.55 18.42
C ALA A 141 -3.98 12.34 17.74
N THR A 142 -4.34 11.21 17.09
CA THR A 142 -5.78 10.93 16.83
C THR A 142 -6.07 9.47 16.49
N SER A 143 -6.95 8.84 17.28
CA SER A 143 -7.37 7.44 17.14
C SER A 143 -8.17 7.20 15.86
N TYR A 144 -7.75 6.23 15.05
CA TYR A 144 -8.63 5.60 14.06
C TYR A 144 -9.50 4.59 14.80
N ALA A 145 -10.59 5.07 15.40
CA ALA A 145 -11.67 4.19 15.84
C ALA A 145 -12.51 3.83 14.60
N GLN A 146 -12.52 2.54 14.30
CA GLN A 146 -13.56 1.79 13.58
C GLN A 146 -13.93 2.28 12.17
N ALA A 147 -13.57 1.47 11.17
CA ALA A 147 -14.23 1.49 9.87
C ALA A 147 -15.75 1.38 10.08
N THR A 148 -16.48 2.43 9.74
CA THR A 148 -17.94 2.42 9.71
C THR A 148 -18.38 1.62 8.49
N VAL A 149 -18.94 0.44 8.70
CA VAL A 149 -19.64 -0.29 7.64
C VAL A 149 -20.97 0.42 7.40
N HIS A 150 -21.17 0.91 6.18
CA HIS A 150 -22.44 1.53 5.80
C HIS A 150 -23.48 0.42 5.57
N CYS A 151 -24.49 0.35 6.44
CA CYS A 151 -25.64 -0.52 6.28
C CYS A 151 -26.56 0.02 5.17
N ILE A 152 -26.48 -0.55 3.96
CA ILE A 152 -27.32 -0.18 2.79
C ILE A 152 -28.82 -0.28 3.08
N LYS A 153 -29.24 -1.04 4.11
CA LYS A 153 -30.66 -1.25 4.42
C LYS A 153 -31.29 -0.28 5.39
N CYS A 154 -30.50 0.51 6.13
CA CYS A 154 -31.06 1.22 7.29
C CYS A 154 -30.91 2.74 7.31
N ASP A 155 -30.21 3.37 6.33
CA ASP A 155 -30.08 4.83 6.17
C ASP A 155 -29.79 5.61 7.46
N ALA A 156 -29.27 4.92 8.48
CA ALA A 156 -29.00 5.44 9.81
C ALA A 156 -27.51 5.71 9.90
N GLU A 157 -27.15 6.99 9.88
CA GLU A 157 -25.80 7.41 10.24
C GLU A 157 -25.51 7.00 11.69
N LYS A 158 -24.51 6.14 11.87
CA LYS A 158 -23.77 5.89 13.13
C LYS A 158 -24.51 5.02 14.16
N ILE A 159 -24.35 3.71 14.06
CA ILE A 159 -24.52 2.80 15.21
C ILE A 159 -23.29 1.89 15.29
N ALA A 160 -22.69 1.80 16.48
CA ALA A 160 -21.62 0.84 16.75
C ALA A 160 -22.18 -0.59 16.63
N CYS A 161 -21.44 -1.51 16.02
CA CYS A 161 -21.92 -2.88 15.76
C CYS A 161 -22.41 -3.63 17.03
N ALA A 162 -21.95 -3.21 18.21
CA ALA A 162 -22.36 -3.76 19.50
C ALA A 162 -23.79 -3.40 19.92
N ASP A 163 -24.38 -2.33 19.36
CA ASP A 163 -25.68 -1.78 19.80
C ASP A 163 -26.83 -2.08 18.81
N CYS A 164 -26.56 -2.86 17.75
CA CYS A 164 -27.57 -3.20 16.74
C CYS A 164 -28.44 -4.38 17.20
N HIS A 165 -29.44 -4.13 18.05
CA HIS A 165 -30.44 -5.13 18.46
C HIS A 165 -31.40 -5.59 17.34
N ARG A 166 -31.19 -5.17 16.08
CA ARG A 166 -32.17 -5.35 14.98
C ARG A 166 -31.73 -6.17 13.78
N CYS A 167 -30.53 -6.76 13.77
CA CYS A 167 -30.08 -7.48 12.57
C CYS A 167 -29.42 -8.84 12.88
N HIS A 168 -30.24 -9.85 13.20
CA HIS A 168 -29.81 -11.26 13.29
C HIS A 168 -29.29 -11.87 11.98
N LEU A 169 -29.22 -11.10 10.88
CA LEU A 169 -28.90 -11.61 9.53
C LEU A 169 -27.64 -10.99 8.89
N CYS A 170 -26.96 -10.01 9.51
CA CYS A 170 -25.83 -9.31 8.87
C CYS A 170 -24.45 -9.59 9.47
N CYS A 171 -24.36 -10.01 10.73
CA CYS A 171 -23.07 -10.35 11.32
C CYS A 171 -22.80 -11.84 11.23
N ARG A 172 -22.22 -12.30 10.11
CA ARG A 172 -21.24 -13.40 10.20
C ARG A 172 -19.92 -12.81 10.72
N CYS A 173 -19.94 -12.32 11.97
CA CYS A 173 -18.72 -12.18 12.74
C CYS A 173 -18.42 -13.58 13.26
N ASN A 174 -17.44 -14.25 12.65
CA ASN A 174 -16.81 -15.44 13.22
C ASN A 174 -16.15 -15.04 14.54
N ALA A 175 -16.92 -15.09 15.63
CA ALA A 175 -16.36 -15.45 16.92
C ALA A 175 -16.03 -16.95 16.81
N GLY A 176 -14.75 -17.27 16.96
CA GLY A 176 -14.31 -18.66 16.97
C GLY A 176 -14.90 -19.41 18.16
N GLU A 177 -15.35 -20.64 17.92
CA GLU A 177 -15.44 -21.72 18.90
C GLU A 177 -15.05 -23.03 18.21
N GLY A 178 -14.09 -23.72 18.79
CA GLY A 178 -13.46 -24.95 18.30
C GLY A 178 -12.00 -25.05 18.74
#